data_AF-A0A812KNY2-F1
#
_entry.id   AF-A0A812KNY2-F1
#
_cell.length_a   1.000
_cell.length_b   1.000
_cell.length_c   1.000
_cell.angle_alpha   90.00
_cell.angle_beta   90.00
_cell.angle_gamma   90.00
#
_symmetry.space_group_name_H-M   'P 1'
#
loop_
_entity.id
_entity.type
_entity.pdbx_description
1 polymer ?
#
loop_
_entity_poly.entity_id
_entity_poly.type
_entity_poly.pdbx_seq_one_letter_code
_entity_poly.pdbx_strand_id
1 'polypeptide(L)'
;MSSAVASALHGLVGPLVGLNRRLVVCEPCAGISAWKAICDSVGLVWSPEDCYEFDAALGAFWRKHLGTRAQSMHLDKAGDINFINCNGLESDVEVLVAGPPCQPWSPSGKRGGEYDDRSLVYLQVISMIVHYAHK
;
A
#
# COMPACT_ATOMS: atom_id res chain seq x y z
N MET A 1 9.60 -20.64 20.28
CA MET A 1 10.07 -21.01 18.92
C MET A 1 11.58 -21.20 18.99
N SER A 2 12.10 -22.31 18.45
CA SER A 2 13.54 -22.63 18.47
C SER A 2 14.34 -21.63 17.63
N SER A 3 15.51 -21.19 18.11
CA SER A 3 16.40 -20.22 17.46
C SER A 3 16.84 -20.62 16.04
N ALA A 4 16.76 -21.91 15.71
CA ALA A 4 17.10 -22.44 14.39
C ALA A 4 16.10 -22.02 13.29
N VAL A 5 14.82 -21.80 13.63
CA VAL A 5 13.79 -21.41 12.64
C VAL A 5 13.91 -19.93 12.26
N ALA A 6 14.31 -19.08 13.20
CA ALA A 6 14.51 -17.65 12.96
C ALA A 6 15.72 -17.38 12.04
N SER A 7 16.79 -18.18 12.16
CA SER A 7 18.01 -18.03 11.35
C SER A 7 17.80 -18.47 9.89
N ALA A 8 16.99 -19.51 9.64
CA ALA A 8 16.68 -19.98 8.29
C ALA A 8 15.82 -18.97 7.49
N LEU A 9 14.93 -18.22 8.16
CA LEU A 9 14.14 -17.17 7.54
C LEU A 9 14.98 -15.92 7.21
N HIS A 10 16.00 -15.60 8.01
CA HIS A 10 16.86 -14.43 7.79
C HIS A 10 17.58 -14.43 6.42
N GLY A 11 17.91 -15.62 5.88
CA GLY A 11 18.59 -15.77 4.59
C GLY A 11 17.69 -15.62 3.36
N LEU A 12 16.37 -15.74 3.52
CA LEU A 12 15.38 -15.62 2.43
C LEU A 12 14.56 -14.32 2.51
N VAL A 13 14.51 -13.68 3.67
CA VAL A 13 13.49 -12.68 4.03
C VAL A 13 14.08 -11.31 4.44
N GLY A 14 15.41 -11.21 4.57
CA GLY A 14 16.09 -9.92 4.81
C GLY A 14 15.79 -9.30 6.19
N PRO A 15 16.08 -8.00 6.39
CA PRO A 15 16.08 -7.31 7.70
C PRO A 15 14.71 -7.18 8.39
N LEU A 16 13.65 -7.72 7.78
CA LEU A 16 12.28 -7.65 8.31
C LEU A 16 11.94 -8.78 9.28
N VAL A 17 12.73 -9.87 9.29
CA VAL A 17 12.61 -10.94 10.29
C VAL A 17 12.99 -10.38 11.66
N GLY A 18 12.03 -10.31 12.58
CA GLY A 18 12.27 -9.88 13.96
C GLY A 18 11.74 -8.49 14.34
N LEU A 19 10.98 -7.82 13.46
CA LEU A 19 10.14 -6.70 13.90
C LEU A 19 9.03 -7.23 14.81
N ASN A 20 9.27 -7.21 16.12
CA ASN A 20 8.31 -7.63 17.16
C ASN A 20 7.23 -6.57 17.44
N ARG A 21 6.95 -5.69 16.47
CA ARG A 21 5.97 -4.61 16.59
C ARG A 21 5.10 -4.55 15.36
N ARG A 22 3.93 -3.94 15.53
CA ARG A 22 2.99 -3.65 14.45
C ARG A 22 3.53 -2.50 13.59
N LEU A 23 3.60 -2.69 12.28
CA LEU A 23 3.88 -1.61 11.32
C LEU A 23 2.59 -0.90 10.91
N VAL A 24 2.63 0.43 10.86
CA VAL A 24 1.55 1.24 10.29
C VAL A 24 1.83 1.49 8.82
N VAL A 25 0.92 1.07 7.94
CA VAL A 25 1.18 0.99 6.50
C VAL A 25 0.11 1.69 5.71
N CYS A 26 0.56 2.54 4.78
CA CYS A 26 -0.22 3.18 3.74
C CYS A 26 -0.05 2.43 2.42
N GLU A 27 -1.17 2.10 1.78
CA GLU A 27 -1.20 1.45 0.46
C GLU A 27 -2.12 2.21 -0.49
N PRO A 28 -1.64 3.28 -1.15
CA PRO A 28 -2.40 3.88 -2.24
C PRO A 28 -2.35 2.94 -3.46
N CYS A 29 -3.51 2.70 -4.07
CA CYS A 29 -3.67 1.69 -5.13
C CYS A 29 -3.37 0.27 -4.61
N ALA A 30 -4.04 -0.14 -3.54
CA ALA A 30 -3.75 -1.37 -2.82
C ALA A 30 -3.84 -2.63 -3.70
N GLY A 31 -4.68 -2.64 -4.74
CA GLY A 31 -4.87 -3.78 -5.61
C GLY A 31 -5.33 -5.01 -4.83
N ILE A 32 -4.62 -6.13 -5.00
CA ILE A 32 -4.77 -7.33 -4.17
C ILE A 32 -3.79 -7.37 -2.97
N SER A 33 -3.05 -6.28 -2.74
CA SER A 33 -1.96 -6.07 -1.78
C SER A 33 -0.88 -7.15 -1.79
N ALA A 34 0.18 -6.86 -2.54
CA ALA A 34 1.43 -7.58 -2.41
C ALA A 34 2.02 -7.45 -0.99
N TRP A 35 1.82 -6.30 -0.31
CA TRP A 35 2.33 -6.09 1.04
C TRP A 35 1.73 -7.05 2.06
N LYS A 36 0.42 -7.26 2.02
CA LYS A 36 -0.26 -8.24 2.89
C LYS A 36 0.35 -9.63 2.68
N ALA A 37 0.53 -10.05 1.43
CA ALA A 37 1.11 -11.35 1.12
C ALA A 37 2.54 -11.48 1.66
N ILE A 38 3.36 -10.42 1.53
CA ILE A 38 4.70 -10.35 2.12
C ILE A 38 4.59 -10.50 3.63
N CYS A 39 3.79 -9.66 4.30
CA CYS A 39 3.63 -9.68 5.76
C CYS A 39 3.19 -11.05 6.28
N ASP A 40 2.20 -11.67 5.65
CA ASP A 40 1.71 -12.99 6.02
C ASP A 40 2.80 -14.07 5.85
N SER A 41 3.59 -13.99 4.78
CA SER A 41 4.65 -14.97 4.50
C SER A 41 5.81 -14.92 5.49
N VAL A 42 6.00 -13.79 6.17
CA VAL A 42 7.15 -13.55 7.07
C VAL A 42 6.74 -13.38 8.53
N GLY A 43 5.44 -13.42 8.83
CA GLY A 43 4.89 -13.26 10.18
C GLY A 43 4.92 -11.81 10.70
N LEU A 44 4.93 -10.80 9.83
CA LEU A 44 4.84 -9.40 10.24
C LEU A 44 3.42 -9.03 10.66
N VAL A 45 3.32 -8.28 11.76
CA VAL A 45 2.07 -7.66 12.18
C VAL A 45 2.00 -6.26 11.58
N TRP A 46 0.87 -5.91 10.98
CA TRP A 46 0.67 -4.60 10.36
C TRP A 46 -0.76 -4.09 10.54
N SER A 47 -0.94 -2.78 10.37
CA SER A 47 -2.22 -2.08 10.33
C SER A 47 -2.33 -1.25 9.04
N PRO A 48 -3.43 -1.38 8.28
CA PRO A 48 -3.73 -0.47 7.17
C PRO A 48 -4.23 0.87 7.71
N GLU A 49 -3.48 1.93 7.45
CA GLU A 49 -3.88 3.33 7.68
C GLU A 49 -3.69 4.09 6.36
N ASP A 50 -4.65 4.92 5.97
CA ASP A 50 -4.60 5.63 4.69
C ASP A 50 -4.37 4.67 3.50
N CYS A 51 -5.06 3.52 3.48
CA CYS A 51 -5.02 2.58 2.35
C CYS A 51 -6.20 2.81 1.40
N TYR A 52 -5.95 2.81 0.09
CA TYR A 52 -6.93 3.21 -0.92
C TYR A 52 -7.03 2.21 -2.06
N GLU A 53 -8.25 1.82 -2.42
CA GLU A 53 -8.55 0.99 -3.59
C GLU A 53 -9.82 1.48 -4.29
N PHE A 54 -9.70 1.85 -5.57
CA PHE A 54 -10.79 2.44 -6.34
C PHE A 54 -11.72 1.41 -6.99
N ASP A 55 -11.18 0.25 -7.39
CA ASP A 55 -11.93 -0.79 -8.08
C ASP A 55 -12.91 -1.48 -7.12
N ALA A 56 -14.21 -1.39 -7.41
CA ALA A 56 -15.25 -1.93 -6.53
C ALA A 56 -15.22 -3.46 -6.40
N ALA A 57 -14.73 -4.18 -7.42
CA ALA A 57 -14.56 -5.64 -7.33
C ALA A 57 -13.44 -5.99 -6.34
N LEU A 58 -12.36 -5.20 -6.33
CA LEU A 58 -11.29 -5.32 -5.34
C LEU A 58 -11.74 -4.83 -3.95
N GLY A 59 -12.58 -3.80 -3.86
CA GLY A 59 -13.22 -3.40 -2.60
C GLY A 59 -14.04 -4.53 -1.96
N ALA A 60 -14.80 -5.28 -2.78
CA ALA A 60 -15.51 -6.47 -2.31
C ALA A 60 -14.56 -7.59 -1.84
N PHE A 61 -13.46 -7.82 -2.58
CA PHE A 61 -12.39 -8.72 -2.14
C PHE A 61 -11.85 -8.30 -0.77
N TRP A 62 -11.55 -7.02 -0.57
CA TRP A 62 -10.99 -6.53 0.68
C TRP A 62 -11.90 -6.71 1.88
N ARG A 63 -13.18 -6.36 1.76
CA ARG A 63 -14.17 -6.59 2.83
C ARG A 63 -14.26 -8.06 3.23
N LYS A 64 -14.13 -8.97 2.26
CA LYS A 64 -14.12 -10.43 2.49
C LYS A 64 -12.82 -10.90 3.17
N HIS A 65 -11.66 -10.40 2.74
CA HIS A 65 -10.35 -10.94 3.11
C HIS A 65 -9.70 -10.27 4.33
N LEU A 66 -10.09 -9.04 4.68
CA LEU A 66 -9.62 -8.32 5.86
C LEU A 66 -10.64 -8.22 6.99
N GLY A 67 -11.90 -8.59 6.75
CA GLY A 67 -12.96 -8.50 7.75
C GLY A 67 -13.09 -7.08 8.29
N THR A 68 -13.04 -6.92 9.61
CA THR A 68 -13.13 -5.60 10.27
C THR A 68 -11.97 -4.67 9.93
N ARG A 69 -10.80 -5.18 9.54
CA ARG A 69 -9.66 -4.33 9.12
C ARG A 69 -9.92 -3.61 7.79
N ALA A 70 -10.86 -4.08 6.98
CA ALA A 70 -11.26 -3.34 5.77
C ALA A 70 -11.96 -2.01 6.10
N GLN A 71 -12.40 -1.81 7.35
CA GLN A 71 -13.07 -0.56 7.77
C GLN A 71 -12.10 0.62 7.89
N SER A 72 -10.79 0.38 8.05
CA SER A 72 -9.78 1.44 8.02
C SER A 72 -9.24 1.70 6.60
N MET A 73 -9.80 1.05 5.58
CA MET A 73 -9.46 1.29 4.19
C MET A 73 -10.52 2.18 3.51
N HIS A 74 -10.06 2.98 2.56
CA HIS A 74 -10.89 3.75 1.65
C HIS A 74 -11.11 2.94 0.38
N LEU A 75 -12.32 2.39 0.22
CA LEU A 75 -12.66 1.46 -0.85
C LEU A 75 -13.65 2.07 -1.86
N ASP A 76 -13.67 1.51 -3.06
CA ASP A 76 -14.53 1.94 -4.16
C ASP A 76 -14.27 3.42 -4.51
N LYS A 77 -15.30 4.22 -4.80
CA LYS A 77 -15.14 5.66 -5.08
C LYS A 77 -14.43 6.45 -3.97
N ALA A 78 -14.52 6.00 -2.71
CA ALA A 78 -13.79 6.65 -1.62
C ALA A 78 -12.27 6.36 -1.69
N GLY A 79 -11.87 5.31 -2.40
CA GLY A 79 -10.49 4.95 -2.68
C GLY A 79 -9.88 5.69 -3.88
N ASP A 80 -10.59 6.63 -4.51
CA ASP A 80 -10.00 7.46 -5.56
C ASP A 80 -9.02 8.48 -4.97
N ILE A 81 -7.73 8.20 -5.15
CA ILE A 81 -6.69 9.02 -4.52
C ILE A 81 -6.54 10.40 -5.14
N ASN A 82 -7.02 10.63 -6.37
CA ASN A 82 -6.85 11.92 -7.06
C ASN A 82 -7.52 13.10 -6.34
N PHE A 83 -8.38 12.83 -5.36
CA PHE A 83 -9.11 13.84 -4.59
C PHE A 83 -8.63 13.96 -3.14
N ILE A 84 -7.55 13.27 -2.76
CA ILE A 84 -7.02 13.32 -1.40
C ILE A 84 -6.29 14.64 -1.17
N ASN A 85 -6.69 15.36 -0.12
CA ASN A 85 -5.92 16.46 0.42
C ASN A 85 -4.89 15.91 1.43
N CYS A 86 -3.61 15.85 1.04
CA CYS A 86 -2.55 15.31 1.90
C CYS A 86 -2.44 16.04 3.26
N ASN A 87 -2.77 17.34 3.33
CA ASN A 87 -2.72 18.10 4.57
C ASN A 87 -3.73 17.61 5.64
N GLY A 88 -4.70 16.77 5.25
CA GLY A 88 -5.63 16.15 6.19
C GLY A 88 -5.25 14.72 6.61
N LEU A 89 -4.11 14.21 6.15
CA LEU A 89 -3.62 12.87 6.50
C LEU A 89 -2.86 12.93 7.84
N GLU A 90 -3.50 12.45 8.90
CA GLU A 90 -3.01 12.55 10.28
C GLU A 90 -2.36 11.25 10.80
N SER A 91 -2.37 10.16 10.03
CA SER A 91 -1.82 8.88 10.47
C SER A 91 -0.28 8.90 10.54
N ASP A 92 0.31 8.18 11.50
CA ASP A 92 1.76 8.02 11.63
C ASP A 92 2.23 6.82 10.81
N VAL A 93 2.18 6.98 9.49
CA VAL A 93 2.57 5.94 8.52
C VAL A 93 4.07 5.70 8.57
N GLU A 94 4.47 4.44 8.70
CA GLU A 94 5.87 4.02 8.76
C GLU A 94 6.35 3.42 7.44
N VAL A 95 5.42 2.88 6.66
CA VAL A 95 5.69 2.28 5.36
C VAL A 95 4.62 2.73 4.37
N LEU A 96 5.03 3.26 3.22
CA LEU A 96 4.15 3.50 2.09
C LEU A 96 4.53 2.54 0.96
N VAL A 97 3.58 1.74 0.50
CA VAL A 97 3.75 0.82 -0.64
C VAL A 97 2.70 1.13 -1.69
N ALA A 98 3.12 1.41 -2.92
CA ALA A 98 2.21 1.82 -3.98
C ALA A 98 2.53 1.14 -5.30
N GLY A 99 1.49 0.78 -6.04
CA GLY A 99 1.56 0.30 -7.42
C GLY A 99 0.65 1.10 -8.34
N PRO A 100 0.95 2.38 -8.62
CA PRO A 100 0.08 3.19 -9.48
C PRO A 100 0.05 2.64 -10.91
N PRO A 101 -1.00 2.98 -11.70
CA PRO A 101 -1.13 2.57 -13.09
C PRO A 101 0.14 2.82 -13.91
N CYS A 102 0.71 1.78 -14.53
CA CYS A 102 1.96 1.85 -15.27
C CYS A 102 1.79 2.33 -16.73
N GLN A 103 0.55 2.36 -17.23
CA GLN A 103 0.22 2.65 -18.62
C GLN A 103 0.75 4.00 -19.14
N PRO A 104 0.88 5.08 -18.32
CA PRO A 104 1.48 6.33 -18.78
C PRO A 104 2.92 6.18 -19.29
N TRP A 105 3.71 5.27 -18.70
CA TRP A 105 5.13 5.06 -19.04
C TRP A 105 5.40 3.74 -19.77
N SER A 106 4.43 2.83 -19.80
CA SER A 106 4.59 1.50 -20.39
C SER A 106 4.89 1.56 -21.90
N PRO A 107 5.93 0.85 -22.39
CA PRO A 107 6.22 0.75 -23.83
C PRO A 107 5.09 0.16 -24.67
N SER A 108 4.19 -0.61 -24.06
CA SER A 108 3.04 -1.22 -24.71
C SER A 108 1.81 -0.29 -24.78
N GLY A 109 1.89 0.91 -24.19
CA GLY A 109 0.82 1.92 -24.19
C GLY A 109 1.11 3.11 -25.11
N LYS A 110 0.29 4.17 -24.98
CA LYS A 110 0.49 5.45 -25.70
C LYS A 110 1.73 6.22 -25.24
N ARG A 111 2.34 5.84 -24.12
CA ARG A 111 3.52 6.50 -23.50
C ARG A 111 3.32 8.01 -23.33
N GLY A 112 2.15 8.40 -22.84
CA GLY A 112 1.82 9.81 -22.63
C GLY A 112 2.60 10.47 -21.49
N GLY A 113 3.31 9.69 -20.66
CA GLY A 113 4.06 10.22 -19.52
C GLY A 113 3.15 11.02 -18.60
N GLU A 114 3.62 12.20 -18.18
CA GLU A 114 2.84 13.16 -17.38
C GLU A 114 1.61 13.75 -18.10
N TYR A 115 1.50 13.61 -19.42
CA TYR A 115 0.35 14.10 -20.20
C TYR A 115 -0.77 13.06 -20.36
N ASP A 116 -0.60 11.86 -19.80
CA ASP A 116 -1.65 10.86 -19.70
C ASP A 116 -2.45 11.10 -18.40
N ASP A 117 -3.78 11.19 -18.48
CA ASP A 117 -4.63 11.45 -17.30
C ASP A 117 -4.41 10.43 -16.17
N ARG A 118 -4.00 9.20 -16.50
CA ARG A 118 -3.72 8.15 -15.51
C ARG A 118 -2.44 8.42 -14.71
N SER A 119 -1.58 9.33 -15.16
CA SER A 119 -0.37 9.75 -14.45
C SER A 119 -0.69 10.54 -13.18
N LEU A 120 -1.88 11.14 -13.07
CA LEU A 120 -2.32 11.89 -11.89
C LEU A 120 -2.26 11.03 -10.62
N VAL A 121 -2.60 9.74 -10.74
CA VAL A 121 -2.54 8.78 -9.63
C VAL A 121 -1.10 8.63 -9.11
N TYR A 122 -0.12 8.54 -10.01
CA TYR A 122 1.30 8.48 -9.63
C TYR A 122 1.78 9.79 -9.00
N LEU A 123 1.38 10.94 -9.56
CA LEU A 123 1.74 12.25 -8.99
C LEU A 123 1.16 12.41 -7.58
N GLN A 124 -0.07 11.95 -7.35
CA GLN A 124 -0.67 11.92 -6.03
C GLN A 124 0.10 11.03 -5.05
N VAL A 125 0.55 9.85 -5.47
CA VAL A 125 1.41 8.98 -4.64
C VAL A 125 2.69 9.72 -4.25
N ILE A 126 3.32 10.46 -5.17
CA ILE A 126 4.48 11.30 -4.84
C ILE A 126 4.11 12.35 -3.79
N SER A 127 2.96 13.03 -3.94
CA SER A 127 2.50 14.01 -2.95
C SER A 127 2.30 13.40 -1.56
N MET A 128 1.80 12.16 -1.47
CA MET A 128 1.69 11.44 -0.19
C MET A 128 3.07 11.08 0.38
N ILE A 129 4.01 10.63 -0.45
CA ILE A 129 5.39 10.36 -0.02
C ILE A 129 6.04 11.61 0.58
N VAL A 130 5.92 12.76 -0.12
CA VAL A 130 6.45 14.05 0.36
C VAL A 130 5.81 14.45 1.68
N HIS A 131 4.48 14.28 1.81
CA HIS A 131 3.76 14.55 3.06
C HIS A 131 4.32 13.75 4.24
N TYR A 132 4.36 12.41 4.13
CA TYR A 132 4.83 11.57 5.24
C TYR A 132 6.32 11.71 5.52
N ALA A 133 7.13 12.13 4.55
CA ALA A 133 8.56 12.40 4.78
C ALA A 133 8.83 13.70 5.55
N HIS A 134 7.87 14.63 5.58
CA HIS A 134 7.98 15.93 6.25
C HIS A 134 7.14 16.05 7.52
N LYS A 135 6.38 15.01 7.86
CA LYS A 135 5.63 14.91 9.11
C LYS A 135 6.56 14.52 10.25
#